data_AF-M0IQJ7-F1
#
_entry.id   AF-M0IQJ7-F1
#
_cell.length_a   1.000
_cell.length_b   1.000
_cell.length_c   1.000
_cell.angle_alpha   90.00
_cell.angle_beta   90.00
_cell.angle_gamma   90.00
#
_symmetry.space_group_name_H-M   'P 1'
#
loop_
_entity.id
_entity.type
_entity.pdbx_description
1 polymer ?
#
loop_
_entity_poly.entity_id
_entity_poly.type
_entity_poly.pdbx_seq_one_letter_code
_entity_poly.pdbx_strand_id
1 'polypeptide(L)'
;MRSVGVGDRAQHTAMQTELDLSKHRSAVGDGTIRDAAPALKSDLRDYIRKTGYIQGGELLPLDETSLAAHELLHAVDVVARSNRPSDDEQLYVLSLLRGTDEGDRPASDEVPDSMTDARGLAYAEAIDAYRRDLSTWLDDHPDPEARKTLETLSNHLKRVEALEGAVSLSESESLVRATRDIYTALADDDLDALASARDRLAALF
;
A
#
# COMPACT_ATOMS: atom_id res chain seq x y z
N MET A 1 37.57 14.32 29.94
CA MET A 1 36.43 13.38 30.05
C MET A 1 35.60 13.50 28.80
N ARG A 2 35.48 12.41 28.03
CA ARG A 2 34.70 12.32 26.78
C ARG A 2 33.21 12.23 27.14
N SER A 3 32.43 13.13 26.56
CA SER A 3 30.97 13.04 26.54
C SER A 3 30.56 11.87 25.65
N VAL A 4 29.89 10.87 26.21
CA VAL A 4 29.19 9.85 25.45
C VAL A 4 27.72 10.25 25.44
N GLY A 5 27.27 10.83 24.33
CA GLY A 5 25.85 10.96 24.05
C GLY A 5 25.32 9.57 23.71
N VAL A 6 24.93 8.81 24.73
CA VAL A 6 24.24 7.53 24.55
C VAL A 6 22.75 7.84 24.42
N GLY A 7 22.35 8.02 23.17
CA GLY A 7 20.98 7.83 22.73
C GLY A 7 21.12 7.20 21.36
N ASP A 8 20.93 5.88 21.27
CA ASP A 8 20.86 5.21 19.97
C ASP A 8 19.85 5.96 19.12
N ARG A 9 20.25 6.34 17.91
CA ARG A 9 19.35 7.01 16.98
C ARG A 9 18.30 6.00 16.58
N ALA A 10 17.13 6.05 17.22
CA ALA A 10 15.98 5.24 16.82
C ALA A 10 15.72 5.47 15.32
N GLN A 11 15.61 4.37 14.58
CA GLN A 11 15.42 4.43 13.13
C GLN A 11 14.10 5.12 12.79
N HIS A 12 14.11 5.89 11.70
CA HIS A 12 12.97 6.72 11.31
C HIS A 12 12.87 6.78 9.79
N THR A 13 11.79 6.24 9.23
CA THR A 13 11.45 6.34 7.80
C THR A 13 10.15 7.11 7.59
N ALA A 14 9.23 7.05 8.55
CA ALA A 14 7.96 7.78 8.48
C ALA A 14 8.20 9.30 8.45
N MET A 15 7.69 9.99 7.44
CA MET A 15 7.55 11.44 7.48
C MET A 15 6.10 11.77 7.81
N GLN A 16 5.85 12.72 8.72
CA GLN A 16 4.51 13.25 8.96
C GLN A 16 4.00 13.90 7.67
N THR A 17 3.22 13.16 6.90
CA THR A 17 2.61 13.62 5.66
C THR A 17 1.14 13.25 5.71
N GLU A 18 0.28 14.22 5.96
CA GLU A 18 -1.16 14.04 5.72
C GLU A 18 -1.40 14.16 4.21
N LEU A 19 -2.21 13.24 3.68
CA LEU A 19 -2.68 13.33 2.31
C LEU A 19 -3.91 14.24 2.28
N ASP A 20 -3.87 15.31 1.49
CA ASP A 20 -5.02 16.19 1.27
C ASP A 20 -5.43 16.14 -0.20
N LEU A 21 -6.62 15.60 -0.47
CA LEU A 21 -7.18 15.47 -1.81
C LEU A 21 -8.25 16.52 -2.10
N SER A 22 -8.52 17.46 -1.19
CA SER A 22 -9.58 18.47 -1.32
C SER A 22 -9.47 19.28 -2.61
N LYS A 23 -8.26 19.77 -2.93
CA LYS A 23 -7.99 20.52 -4.17
C LYS A 23 -8.25 19.70 -5.43
N HIS A 24 -8.01 18.38 -5.38
CA HIS A 24 -8.23 17.47 -6.52
C HIS A 24 -9.70 17.14 -6.69
N ARG A 25 -10.44 16.97 -5.58
CA ARG A 25 -11.91 16.88 -5.61
C ARG A 25 -12.54 18.11 -6.26
N SER A 26 -12.10 19.31 -5.90
CA SER A 26 -12.56 20.55 -6.54
C SER A 26 -12.22 20.59 -8.04
N ALA A 27 -10.97 20.28 -8.41
CA ALA A 27 -10.54 20.29 -9.81
C ALA A 27 -11.35 19.31 -10.69
N VAL A 28 -11.69 18.12 -10.17
CA VAL A 28 -12.54 17.16 -10.88
C VAL A 28 -13.99 17.66 -10.94
N GLY A 29 -14.50 18.32 -9.90
CA GLY A 29 -15.84 18.93 -9.91
C GLY A 29 -16.00 20.05 -10.94
N ASP A 30 -14.94 20.81 -11.18
CA ASP A 30 -14.92 21.92 -12.15
C ASP A 30 -14.56 21.48 -13.59
N GLY A 31 -14.08 20.24 -13.76
CA GLY A 31 -13.53 19.73 -15.02
C GLY A 31 -13.73 18.24 -15.21
N THR A 32 -12.69 17.56 -15.70
CA THR A 32 -12.69 16.10 -15.86
C THR A 32 -11.58 15.45 -15.04
N ILE A 33 -11.71 14.15 -14.75
CA ILE A 33 -10.64 13.35 -14.12
C ILE A 33 -9.35 13.45 -14.93
N ARG A 34 -9.44 13.43 -16.26
CA ARG A 34 -8.28 13.52 -17.15
C ARG A 34 -7.53 14.85 -17.01
N ASP A 35 -8.25 15.95 -16.84
CA ASP A 35 -7.63 17.27 -16.67
C ASP A 35 -6.92 17.40 -15.32
N ALA A 36 -7.50 16.82 -14.26
CA ALA A 36 -6.92 16.82 -12.91
C ALA A 36 -5.78 15.79 -12.74
N ALA A 37 -5.75 14.73 -13.57
CA ALA A 37 -4.86 13.58 -13.40
C ALA A 37 -3.36 13.93 -13.28
N PRO A 38 -2.76 14.83 -14.07
CA PRO A 38 -1.33 15.12 -13.94
C PRO A 38 -0.95 15.65 -12.55
N ALA A 39 -1.74 16.57 -11.99
CA ALA A 39 -1.51 17.14 -10.68
C ALA A 39 -1.78 16.11 -9.57
N LEU A 40 -2.90 15.39 -9.66
CA LEU A 40 -3.27 14.34 -8.71
C LEU A 40 -2.20 13.24 -8.63
N LYS A 41 -1.74 12.73 -9.77
CA LYS A 41 -0.68 11.72 -9.82
C LYS A 41 0.66 12.24 -9.30
N SER A 42 0.94 13.54 -9.45
CA SER A 42 2.17 14.12 -8.89
C SER A 42 2.11 14.10 -7.37
N ASP A 43 1.01 14.59 -6.79
CA ASP A 43 0.86 14.67 -5.33
C ASP A 43 0.76 13.29 -4.68
N LEU A 44 0.08 12.32 -5.30
CA LEU A 44 0.04 10.94 -4.81
C LEU A 44 1.42 10.30 -4.78
N ARG A 45 2.23 10.48 -5.83
CA ARG A 45 3.61 9.97 -5.84
C ARG A 45 4.47 10.64 -4.79
N ASP A 46 4.30 11.94 -4.59
CA ASP A 46 5.02 12.67 -3.55
C ASP A 46 4.61 12.23 -2.15
N TYR A 47 3.34 11.94 -1.91
CA TYR A 47 2.83 11.32 -0.68
C TYR A 47 3.47 9.94 -0.48
N ILE A 48 3.28 9.01 -1.43
CA ILE A 48 3.79 7.63 -1.37
C ILE A 48 5.30 7.60 -1.12
N ARG A 49 6.07 8.47 -1.78
CA ARG A 49 7.54 8.55 -1.62
C ARG A 49 7.96 9.01 -0.22
N LYS A 50 7.12 9.78 0.47
CA LYS A 50 7.36 10.31 1.82
C LYS A 50 6.76 9.40 2.90
N THR A 51 5.86 8.49 2.53
CA THR A 51 5.34 7.47 3.42
C THR A 51 6.45 6.51 3.82
N GLY A 52 6.58 6.30 5.13
CA GLY A 52 7.43 5.28 5.72
C GLY A 52 6.74 4.69 6.93
N TYR A 53 7.20 3.53 7.38
CA TYR A 53 6.50 2.70 8.36
C TYR A 53 7.33 2.43 9.62
N ILE A 54 8.41 3.19 9.84
CA ILE A 54 9.16 3.17 11.10
C ILE A 54 9.10 4.56 11.71
N GLN A 55 8.55 4.68 12.91
CA GLN A 55 8.46 5.92 13.67
C GLN A 55 9.08 5.79 15.06
N GLY A 56 10.21 6.46 15.28
CA GLY A 56 10.88 6.42 16.57
C GLY A 56 11.36 5.02 16.99
N GLY A 57 11.72 4.18 16.01
CA GLY A 57 12.09 2.78 16.23
C GLY A 57 10.92 1.80 16.26
N GLU A 58 9.68 2.29 16.36
CA GLU A 58 8.47 1.47 16.32
C GLU A 58 8.05 1.21 14.88
N LEU A 59 7.64 -0.02 14.59
CA LEU A 59 7.02 -0.38 13.33
C LEU A 59 5.55 0.10 13.34
N LEU A 60 5.12 0.75 12.27
CA LEU A 60 3.74 1.16 12.03
C LEU A 60 3.04 0.14 11.13
N PRO A 61 1.71 -0.02 11.21
CA PRO A 61 0.98 -0.94 10.33
C PRO A 61 0.89 -0.42 8.89
N LEU A 62 0.67 -1.33 7.94
CA LEU A 62 0.19 -0.97 6.60
C LEU A 62 -1.28 -0.51 6.67
N ASP A 63 -1.46 0.81 6.72
CA ASP A 63 -2.76 1.46 6.82
C ASP A 63 -3.58 1.45 5.51
N GLU A 64 -4.86 1.78 5.63
CA GLU A 64 -5.79 1.84 4.49
C GLU A 64 -5.51 3.04 3.57
N THR A 65 -5.11 4.18 4.12
CA THR A 65 -4.79 5.40 3.33
C THR A 65 -3.66 5.15 2.34
N SER A 66 -2.62 4.44 2.74
CA SER A 66 -1.48 4.08 1.89
C SER A 66 -1.89 3.13 0.77
N LEU A 67 -2.69 2.10 1.09
CA LEU A 67 -3.26 1.19 0.08
C LEU A 67 -4.12 1.95 -0.92
N ALA A 68 -5.06 2.77 -0.42
CA ALA A 68 -5.96 3.57 -1.24
C ALA A 68 -5.22 4.62 -2.09
N ALA A 69 -4.11 5.19 -1.60
CA ALA A 69 -3.31 6.14 -2.35
C ALA A 69 -2.59 5.50 -3.55
N HIS A 70 -2.00 4.30 -3.35
CA HIS A 70 -1.44 3.52 -4.47
C HIS A 70 -2.54 3.16 -5.46
N GLU A 71 -3.69 2.72 -4.97
CA GLU A 71 -4.79 2.32 -5.83
C GLU A 71 -5.35 3.49 -6.65
N LEU A 72 -5.58 4.64 -6.01
CA LEU A 72 -6.01 5.85 -6.70
C LEU A 72 -4.98 6.28 -7.76
N LEU A 73 -3.68 6.15 -7.48
CA LEU A 73 -2.61 6.47 -8.43
C LEU A 73 -2.70 5.59 -9.70
N HIS A 74 -2.97 4.30 -9.55
CA HIS A 74 -3.12 3.38 -10.69
C HIS A 74 -4.46 3.57 -11.40
N ALA A 75 -5.56 3.66 -10.67
CA ALA A 75 -6.91 3.82 -11.22
C ALA A 75 -7.05 5.13 -12.03
N VAL A 76 -6.52 6.25 -11.51
CA VAL A 76 -6.53 7.53 -12.26
C VAL A 76 -5.66 7.44 -13.52
N ASP A 77 -4.60 6.63 -13.50
CA ASP A 77 -3.75 6.44 -14.68
C ASP A 77 -4.48 5.70 -15.80
N VAL A 78 -5.24 4.65 -15.46
CA VAL A 78 -6.10 3.92 -16.41
C VAL A 78 -7.08 4.89 -17.07
N VAL A 79 -7.81 5.68 -16.28
CA VAL A 79 -8.78 6.66 -16.80
C VAL A 79 -8.09 7.74 -17.64
N ALA A 80 -6.95 8.26 -17.21
CA ALA A 80 -6.24 9.33 -17.92
C ALA A 80 -5.70 8.87 -19.29
N ARG A 81 -5.25 7.61 -19.40
CA ARG A 81 -4.76 7.03 -20.66
C ARG A 81 -5.90 6.57 -21.59
N SER A 82 -7.07 6.23 -21.05
CA SER A 82 -8.21 5.78 -21.86
C SER A 82 -8.79 6.91 -22.71
N ASN A 83 -8.96 6.71 -24.02
CA ASN A 83 -9.58 7.73 -24.87
C ASN A 83 -11.06 7.97 -24.51
N ARG A 84 -11.73 6.94 -24.02
CA ARG A 84 -13.14 6.97 -23.61
C ARG A 84 -13.32 6.02 -22.42
N PRO A 85 -12.99 6.45 -21.19
CA PRO A 85 -13.21 5.65 -20.00
C PRO A 85 -14.70 5.34 -19.84
N SER A 86 -15.03 4.18 -19.28
CA SER A 86 -16.41 3.81 -18.97
C SER A 86 -16.95 4.65 -17.81
N ASP A 87 -18.26 4.63 -17.61
CA ASP A 87 -18.86 5.30 -16.45
C ASP A 87 -18.45 4.62 -15.15
N ASP A 88 -18.35 3.28 -15.14
CA ASP A 88 -17.92 2.50 -13.97
C ASP A 88 -16.47 2.83 -13.58
N GLU A 89 -15.56 2.97 -14.54
CA GLU A 89 -14.17 3.38 -14.30
C GLU A 89 -14.09 4.79 -13.70
N GLN A 90 -14.90 5.71 -14.21
CA GLN A 90 -14.95 7.08 -13.70
C GLN A 90 -15.55 7.12 -12.29
N LEU A 91 -16.66 6.41 -12.05
CA LEU A 91 -17.27 6.31 -10.72
C LEU A 91 -16.30 5.72 -9.71
N TYR A 92 -15.54 4.70 -10.10
CA TYR A 92 -14.56 4.06 -9.24
C TYR A 92 -13.45 5.02 -8.81
N VAL A 93 -12.86 5.77 -9.75
CA VAL A 93 -11.87 6.82 -9.42
C VAL A 93 -12.48 7.91 -8.54
N LEU A 94 -13.72 8.33 -8.79
CA LEU A 94 -14.41 9.31 -7.95
C LEU A 94 -14.64 8.78 -6.52
N SER A 95 -14.95 7.50 -6.36
CA SER A 95 -15.10 6.87 -5.04
C SER A 95 -13.77 6.85 -4.29
N LEU A 96 -12.68 6.44 -4.95
CA LEU A 96 -11.33 6.50 -4.37
C LEU A 96 -10.93 7.94 -3.98
N LEU A 97 -11.12 8.90 -4.88
CA LEU A 97 -10.78 10.31 -4.64
C LEU A 97 -11.56 10.95 -3.47
N ARG A 98 -12.75 10.42 -3.16
CA ARG A 98 -13.54 10.86 -1.99
C ARG A 98 -13.04 10.29 -0.68
N GLY A 99 -12.59 9.03 -0.66
CA GLY A 99 -12.32 8.29 0.58
C GLY A 99 -10.85 8.14 0.96
N THR A 100 -9.93 8.26 -0.01
CA THR A 100 -8.52 7.86 0.21
C THR A 100 -7.85 8.61 1.37
N ASP A 101 -8.02 9.93 1.47
CA ASP A 101 -7.46 10.74 2.57
C ASP A 101 -8.19 10.57 3.91
N GLU A 102 -9.31 9.84 3.93
CA GLU A 102 -10.06 9.48 5.13
C GLU A 102 -9.83 8.00 5.53
N GLY A 103 -9.01 7.26 4.76
CA GLY A 103 -8.74 5.83 4.98
C GLY A 103 -9.83 4.90 4.45
N ASP A 104 -10.75 5.43 3.65
CA ASP A 104 -11.81 4.65 3.01
C ASP A 104 -11.34 4.12 1.65
N ARG A 105 -11.61 2.83 1.41
CA ARG A 105 -11.35 2.16 0.15
C ARG A 105 -12.59 1.40 -0.33
N PRO A 106 -12.88 1.37 -1.65
CA PRO A 106 -13.94 0.53 -2.18
C PRO A 106 -13.70 -0.95 -1.85
N ALA A 107 -14.76 -1.67 -1.56
CA ALA A 107 -14.70 -3.12 -1.34
C ALA A 107 -14.30 -3.86 -2.63
N SER A 108 -13.93 -5.14 -2.53
CA SER A 108 -13.49 -5.92 -3.70
C SER A 108 -14.59 -6.14 -4.74
N ASP A 109 -15.85 -6.21 -4.32
CA ASP A 109 -17.01 -6.36 -5.20
C ASP A 109 -17.44 -5.03 -5.86
N GLU A 110 -16.88 -3.91 -5.42
CA GLU A 110 -17.09 -2.59 -6.02
C GLU A 110 -16.04 -2.25 -7.09
N VAL A 111 -15.06 -3.13 -7.33
CA VAL A 111 -14.02 -2.95 -8.34
C VAL A 111 -14.55 -3.35 -9.71
N PRO A 112 -14.55 -2.43 -10.70
CA PRO A 112 -14.85 -2.80 -12.07
C PRO A 112 -13.84 -3.83 -12.60
N ASP A 113 -14.29 -4.76 -13.45
CA ASP A 113 -13.41 -5.78 -14.06
C ASP A 113 -12.19 -5.15 -14.76
N SER A 114 -12.32 -3.95 -15.35
CA SER A 114 -11.21 -3.26 -16.01
C SER A 114 -10.19 -2.63 -15.07
N MET A 115 -10.45 -2.64 -13.76
CA MET A 115 -9.60 -2.06 -12.70
C MET A 115 -8.95 -3.12 -11.82
N THR A 116 -9.23 -4.42 -12.02
CA THR A 116 -8.66 -5.50 -11.20
C THR A 116 -7.15 -5.50 -11.23
N ASP A 117 -6.57 -5.39 -12.43
CA ASP A 117 -5.12 -5.44 -12.63
C ASP A 117 -4.44 -4.20 -12.02
N ALA A 118 -5.08 -3.03 -12.17
CA ALA A 118 -4.64 -1.79 -11.55
C ALA A 118 -4.61 -1.89 -10.01
N ARG A 119 -5.65 -2.47 -9.39
CA ARG A 119 -5.67 -2.72 -7.94
C ARG A 119 -4.63 -3.76 -7.53
N GLY A 120 -4.47 -4.84 -8.30
CA GLY A 120 -3.48 -5.87 -8.05
C GLY A 120 -2.06 -5.31 -8.00
N LEU A 121 -1.69 -4.50 -8.99
CA LEU A 121 -0.38 -3.84 -9.05
C LEU A 121 -0.21 -2.80 -7.93
N ALA A 122 -1.25 -1.97 -7.69
CA ALA A 122 -1.23 -0.98 -6.63
C ALA A 122 -0.95 -1.57 -5.25
N TYR A 123 -1.64 -2.66 -4.91
CA TYR A 123 -1.45 -3.33 -3.62
C TYR A 123 -0.08 -4.00 -3.54
N ALA A 124 0.41 -4.60 -4.64
CA ALA A 124 1.75 -5.19 -4.65
C ALA A 124 2.85 -4.14 -4.40
N GLU A 125 2.73 -2.96 -5.00
CA GLU A 125 3.65 -1.84 -4.79
C GLU A 125 3.60 -1.31 -3.35
N ALA A 126 2.39 -1.12 -2.80
CA ALA A 126 2.20 -0.68 -1.43
C ALA A 126 2.81 -1.67 -0.42
N ILE A 127 2.57 -2.96 -0.63
CA ILE A 127 3.12 -4.03 0.22
C ILE A 127 4.64 -4.11 0.08
N ASP A 128 5.22 -3.97 -1.12
CA ASP A 128 6.67 -4.01 -1.27
C ASP A 128 7.36 -2.79 -0.63
N ALA A 129 6.74 -1.60 -0.70
CA ALA A 129 7.19 -0.43 0.03
C ALA A 129 7.23 -0.69 1.55
N TYR A 130 6.13 -1.22 2.10
CA TYR A 130 6.05 -1.64 3.50
C TYR A 130 7.10 -2.70 3.86
N ARG A 131 7.24 -3.73 3.02
CA ARG A 131 8.18 -4.84 3.22
C ARG A 131 9.64 -4.37 3.31
N ARG A 132 10.02 -3.33 2.56
CA ARG A 132 11.39 -2.76 2.61
C ARG A 132 11.67 -2.11 3.96
N ASP A 133 10.72 -1.33 4.48
CA ASP A 133 10.82 -0.74 5.80
C ASP A 133 10.79 -1.81 6.90
N LEU A 134 9.89 -2.78 6.80
CA LEU A 134 9.84 -3.91 7.72
C LEU A 134 11.15 -4.72 7.73
N SER A 135 11.73 -4.99 6.57
CA SER A 135 13.04 -5.66 6.47
C SER A 135 14.12 -4.84 7.16
N THR A 136 14.05 -3.53 7.04
CA THR A 136 14.99 -2.59 7.67
C THR A 136 14.82 -2.60 9.19
N TRP A 137 13.58 -2.62 9.69
CA TRP A 137 13.28 -2.74 11.11
C TRP A 137 13.77 -4.07 11.73
N LEU A 138 13.65 -5.18 10.98
CA LEU A 138 14.13 -6.51 11.40
C LEU A 138 15.66 -6.62 11.50
N ASP A 139 16.41 -5.68 10.94
CA ASP A 139 17.86 -5.62 11.13
C ASP A 139 18.23 -5.27 12.57
N ASP A 140 17.43 -4.41 13.20
CA ASP A 140 17.56 -4.04 14.61
C ASP A 140 16.75 -4.98 15.54
N HIS A 141 15.75 -5.68 15.00
CA HIS A 141 14.86 -6.61 15.74
C HIS A 141 14.85 -8.01 15.09
N PRO A 142 15.89 -8.83 15.29
CA PRO A 142 16.05 -10.06 14.52
C PRO A 142 14.98 -11.12 14.82
N ASP A 143 14.17 -11.45 13.81
CA ASP A 143 13.27 -12.60 13.81
C ASP A 143 13.48 -13.45 12.53
N PRO A 144 14.08 -14.66 12.63
CA PRO A 144 14.32 -15.52 11.48
C PRO A 144 13.05 -16.03 10.78
N GLU A 145 11.98 -16.30 11.51
CA GLU A 145 10.75 -16.85 10.94
C GLU A 145 9.94 -15.76 10.23
N ALA A 146 9.92 -14.54 10.79
CA ALA A 146 9.36 -13.38 10.10
C ALA A 146 10.14 -13.06 8.82
N ARG A 147 11.48 -13.08 8.85
CA ARG A 147 12.32 -12.89 7.64
C ARG A 147 12.00 -13.90 6.55
N LYS A 148 11.87 -15.19 6.89
CA LYS A 148 11.51 -16.25 5.95
C LYS A 148 10.10 -16.05 5.37
N THR A 149 9.16 -15.62 6.20
CA THR A 149 7.79 -15.32 5.76
C THR A 149 7.76 -14.12 4.81
N LEU A 150 8.57 -13.08 5.07
CA LEU A 150 8.73 -11.93 4.18
C LEU A 150 9.40 -12.27 2.85
N GLU A 151 10.34 -13.21 2.83
CA GLU A 151 10.92 -13.72 1.59
C GLU A 151 9.84 -14.41 0.73
N THR A 152 8.98 -15.21 1.36
CA THR A 152 7.84 -15.85 0.68
C THR A 152 6.88 -14.80 0.13
N LEU A 153 6.49 -13.81 0.94
CA LEU A 153 5.68 -12.66 0.50
C LEU A 153 6.31 -11.97 -0.72
N SER A 154 7.61 -11.65 -0.65
CA SER A 154 8.34 -11.01 -1.77
C SER A 154 8.26 -11.81 -3.07
N ASN A 155 8.28 -13.14 -3.01
CA ASN A 155 8.14 -13.98 -4.20
C ASN A 155 6.74 -13.87 -4.82
N HIS A 156 5.67 -13.79 -4.00
CA HIS A 156 4.33 -13.51 -4.50
C HIS A 156 4.22 -12.11 -5.12
N LEU A 157 4.80 -11.08 -4.49
CA LEU A 157 4.78 -9.72 -5.04
C LEU A 157 5.46 -9.63 -6.41
N LYS A 158 6.62 -10.29 -6.57
CA LYS A 158 7.30 -10.39 -7.87
C LYS A 158 6.45 -11.09 -8.93
N ARG A 159 5.64 -12.08 -8.54
CA ARG A 159 4.71 -12.74 -9.45
C ARG A 159 3.59 -11.78 -9.88
N VAL A 160 3.00 -11.04 -8.95
CA VAL A 160 1.97 -10.04 -9.27
C VAL A 160 2.54 -8.98 -10.22
N GLU A 161 3.75 -8.48 -9.95
CA GLU A 161 4.45 -7.54 -10.83
C GLU A 161 4.68 -8.13 -12.23
N ALA A 162 5.16 -9.38 -12.32
CA ALA A 162 5.38 -10.06 -13.60
C ALA A 162 4.09 -10.34 -14.39
N LEU A 163 2.95 -10.41 -13.70
CA LEU A 163 1.61 -10.54 -14.29
C LEU A 163 0.96 -9.17 -14.55
N GLU A 164 1.69 -8.07 -14.34
CA GLU A 164 1.17 -6.70 -14.47
C GLU A 164 -0.10 -6.45 -13.63
N GLY A 165 -0.19 -7.12 -12.47
CA GLY A 165 -1.34 -7.03 -11.57
C GLY A 165 -2.47 -8.02 -11.87
N ALA A 166 -2.36 -8.85 -12.92
CA ALA A 166 -3.40 -9.81 -13.33
C ALA A 166 -3.52 -11.02 -12.38
N VAL A 167 -4.00 -10.76 -11.16
CA VAL A 167 -4.34 -11.73 -10.13
C VAL A 167 -5.77 -11.48 -9.62
N SER A 168 -6.36 -12.48 -8.96
CA SER A 168 -7.70 -12.29 -8.40
C SER A 168 -7.70 -11.25 -7.27
N LEU A 169 -8.80 -10.51 -7.12
CA LEU A 169 -8.96 -9.56 -6.00
C LEU A 169 -8.85 -10.26 -4.63
N SER A 170 -9.34 -11.50 -4.53
CA SER A 170 -9.18 -12.30 -3.30
C SER A 170 -7.72 -12.63 -2.98
N GLU A 171 -6.88 -12.83 -4.01
CA GLU A 171 -5.45 -13.03 -3.85
C GLU A 171 -4.76 -11.74 -3.41
N SER A 172 -5.04 -10.60 -4.07
CA SER A 172 -4.51 -9.28 -3.66
C SER A 172 -4.87 -8.94 -2.20
N GLU A 173 -6.12 -9.15 -1.80
CA GLU A 173 -6.57 -8.95 -0.41
C GLU A 173 -5.90 -9.95 0.56
N SER A 174 -5.62 -11.18 0.12
CA SER A 174 -4.92 -12.16 0.95
C SER A 174 -3.47 -11.77 1.21
N LEU A 175 -2.79 -11.14 0.24
CA LEU A 175 -1.45 -10.58 0.43
C LEU A 175 -1.43 -9.41 1.43
N VAL A 176 -2.44 -8.53 1.37
CA VAL A 176 -2.61 -7.45 2.38
C VAL A 176 -2.80 -8.05 3.77
N ARG A 177 -3.68 -9.05 3.91
CA ARG A 177 -3.92 -9.73 5.20
C ARG A 177 -2.66 -10.42 5.72
N ALA A 178 -1.94 -11.16 4.88
CA ALA A 178 -0.69 -11.80 5.28
C ALA A 178 0.35 -10.77 5.76
N THR A 179 0.42 -9.61 5.11
CA THR A 179 1.31 -8.51 5.51
C THR A 179 0.94 -7.96 6.89
N ARG A 180 -0.36 -7.77 7.16
CA ARG A 180 -0.87 -7.32 8.46
C ARG A 180 -0.70 -8.38 9.56
N ASP A 181 -0.88 -9.65 9.23
CA ASP A 181 -0.63 -10.75 10.17
C ASP A 181 0.86 -10.80 10.57
N ILE A 182 1.80 -10.52 9.66
CA ILE A 182 3.23 -10.37 10.00
C ILE A 182 3.46 -9.17 10.92
N TYR A 183 2.81 -8.03 10.66
CA TYR A 183 2.87 -6.87 11.55
C TYR A 183 2.39 -7.24 12.96
N THR A 184 1.20 -7.84 13.08
CA THR A 184 0.62 -8.25 14.38
C THR A 184 1.54 -9.19 15.12
N ALA A 185 2.12 -10.18 14.43
CA ALA A 185 3.07 -11.10 15.05
C ALA A 185 4.27 -10.39 15.68
N LEU A 186 4.80 -9.36 15.02
CA LEU A 186 5.99 -8.62 15.48
C LEU A 186 5.67 -7.55 16.52
N ALA A 187 4.55 -6.86 16.37
CA ALA A 187 4.13 -5.79 17.27
C ALA A 187 3.55 -6.32 18.58
N ASP A 188 2.79 -7.42 18.52
CA ASP A 188 2.05 -7.97 19.65
C ASP A 188 2.62 -9.32 20.17
N ASP A 189 3.75 -9.80 19.62
CA ASP A 189 4.37 -11.11 19.92
C ASP A 189 3.39 -12.30 19.69
N ASP A 190 2.54 -12.18 18.67
CA ASP A 190 1.49 -13.14 18.34
C ASP A 190 1.99 -14.20 17.34
N LEU A 191 2.39 -15.36 17.85
CA LEU A 191 2.85 -16.49 17.04
C LEU A 191 1.73 -17.09 16.15
N ASP A 192 0.46 -16.99 16.55
CA ASP A 192 -0.67 -17.50 15.77
C ASP A 192 -0.92 -16.61 14.53
N ALA A 193 -0.64 -15.31 14.65
CA ALA A 193 -0.67 -14.39 13.52
C ALA A 193 0.42 -14.75 12.48
N LEU A 194 1.65 -15.07 12.91
CA LEU A 194 2.71 -15.47 11.98
C LEU A 194 2.38 -16.80 11.26
N ALA A 195 1.80 -17.76 11.98
CA ALA A 195 1.31 -19.00 11.39
C ALA A 195 0.21 -18.73 10.35
N SER A 196 -0.74 -17.84 10.67
CA SER A 196 -1.80 -17.43 9.75
C SER A 196 -1.25 -16.77 8.48
N ALA A 197 -0.25 -15.90 8.60
CA ALA A 197 0.42 -15.29 7.45
C ALA A 197 1.03 -16.36 6.53
N ARG A 198 1.72 -17.35 7.10
CA ARG A 198 2.35 -18.44 6.35
C ARG A 198 1.32 -19.31 5.64
N ASP A 199 0.23 -19.67 6.33
CA ASP A 199 -0.83 -20.48 5.75
C ASP A 199 -1.55 -19.76 4.61
N ARG A 200 -1.78 -18.44 4.75
CA ARG A 200 -2.32 -17.61 3.66
C ARG A 200 -1.41 -17.63 2.45
N LEU A 201 -0.11 -17.36 2.62
CA LEU A 201 0.84 -17.35 1.51
C LEU A 201 0.93 -18.74 0.87
N ALA A 202 0.92 -19.81 1.67
CA ALA A 202 0.94 -21.18 1.17
C ALA A 202 -0.33 -21.58 0.41
N ALA A 203 -1.44 -20.88 0.58
CA ALA A 203 -2.67 -21.10 -0.19
C ALA A 203 -2.67 -20.39 -1.55
N LEU A 204 -1.71 -19.49 -1.83
CA LEU A 204 -1.62 -18.70 -3.07
C LEU A 204 -0.74 -19.36 -4.15
N PHE A 205 -0.55 -20.68 -4.07
CA PHE A 205 0.23 -21.48 -5.03
C PHE A 205 -0.62 -22.02 -6.18
#